data_AF-A0A1E7L411-F1
#
_entry.id   AF-A0A1E7L411-F1
#
_cell.length_a   1.000
_cell.length_b   1.000
_cell.length_c   1.000
_cell.angle_alpha   90.00
_cell.angle_beta   90.00
_cell.angle_gamma   90.00
#
_symmetry.space_group_name_H-M   'P 1'
#
loop_
_entity.id
_entity.type
_entity.pdbx_description
1 polymer ?
#
loop_
_entity_poly.entity_id
_entity_poly.type
_entity_poly.pdbx_seq_one_letter_code
_entity_poly.pdbx_strand_id
1 'polypeptide(L)'
;MSTSAPTLADALDFISGASSDDLDRVLLSYKDRQKKLREIRAAAVRRGVTVRTSNLTPKRYDGLEGEVTEVETIRTRTAVTLLLTEESTDTLRRSEYVPPETKRFPLRGVPATCCEVIDGSETSAG
;
A
#
# COMPACT_ATOMS: atom_id res chain seq x y z
N MET A 1 -22.02 7.79 29.68
CA MET A 1 -22.86 7.23 28.60
C MET A 1 -21.92 6.53 27.63
N SER A 2 -21.98 5.20 27.55
CA SER A 2 -21.14 4.42 26.65
C SER A 2 -21.81 4.42 25.27
N THR A 3 -21.38 5.31 24.38
CA THR A 3 -21.84 5.31 22.99
C THR A 3 -21.21 4.11 22.28
N SER A 4 -22.03 3.10 21.95
CA SER A 4 -21.58 1.96 21.16
C SER A 4 -21.14 2.44 19.77
N ALA A 5 -20.05 1.86 19.25
CA ALA A 5 -19.59 2.19 17.90
C ALA A 5 -20.65 1.77 16.86
N PRO A 6 -20.89 2.60 15.82
CA PRO A 6 -21.79 2.23 14.74
C PRO A 6 -21.32 0.97 14.02
N THR A 7 -22.25 0.11 13.64
CA THR A 7 -22.01 -1.18 13.00
C THR A 7 -22.16 -1.10 11.48
N LEU A 8 -21.76 -2.16 10.77
CA LEU A 8 -22.00 -2.27 9.32
C LEU A 8 -23.51 -2.31 9.01
N ALA A 9 -24.32 -2.91 9.88
CA ALA A 9 -25.77 -2.95 9.71
C ALA A 9 -26.36 -1.53 9.74
N ASP A 10 -25.96 -0.71 10.71
CA ASP A 10 -26.40 0.69 10.82
C ASP A 10 -26.03 1.50 9.56
N ALA A 11 -24.86 1.23 8.97
CA ALA A 11 -24.43 1.87 7.74
C ALA A 11 -25.26 1.43 6.52
N LEU A 12 -25.61 0.15 6.42
CA LEU A 12 -26.44 -0.37 5.32
C LEU A 12 -27.88 0.14 5.40
N ASP A 13 -28.43 0.23 6.60
CA ASP A 13 -29.76 0.81 6.84
C ASP A 13 -29.80 2.29 6.46
N PHE A 14 -28.75 3.05 6.83
CA PHE A 14 -28.61 4.44 6.39
C PHE A 14 -28.56 4.56 4.87
N ILE A 15 -27.70 3.77 4.20
CA ILE A 15 -27.55 3.82 2.73
C ILE A 15 -28.87 3.50 2.02
N SER A 16 -29.66 2.58 2.56
CA SER A 16 -30.94 2.16 1.97
C SER A 16 -32.01 3.25 2.01
N GLY A 17 -31.95 4.17 2.98
CA GLY A 17 -32.89 5.29 3.13
C GLY A 17 -32.33 6.66 2.72
N ALA A 18 -31.06 6.73 2.32
CA ALA A 18 -30.36 7.99 2.05
C ALA A 18 -30.78 8.62 0.71
N SER A 19 -30.73 9.95 0.66
CA SER A 19 -30.85 10.69 -0.59
C SER A 19 -29.57 10.60 -1.42
N SER A 20 -29.63 10.96 -2.71
CA SER A 20 -28.42 11.01 -3.57
C SER A 20 -27.35 11.94 -2.99
N ASP A 21 -27.73 13.10 -2.45
CA ASP A 21 -26.80 14.07 -1.86
C ASP A 21 -26.11 13.51 -0.60
N ASP A 22 -26.83 12.73 0.20
CA ASP A 22 -26.27 12.06 1.38
C ASP A 22 -25.27 10.98 0.98
N LEU A 23 -25.58 10.20 -0.05
CA LEU A 23 -24.66 9.20 -0.60
C LEU A 23 -23.40 9.84 -1.18
N ASP A 24 -23.53 10.96 -1.90
CA ASP A 24 -22.38 11.71 -2.41
C ASP A 24 -21.47 12.21 -1.29
N ARG A 25 -22.05 12.72 -0.19
CA ARG A 25 -21.28 13.15 0.99
C ARG A 25 -20.55 12.00 1.67
N VAL A 26 -21.18 10.83 1.77
CA VAL A 26 -20.52 9.62 2.30
C VAL A 26 -19.37 9.20 1.40
N LEU A 27 -19.56 9.20 0.07
CA LEU A 27 -18.52 8.86 -0.90
C LEU A 27 -17.33 9.82 -0.83
N LEU A 28 -17.57 11.12 -0.69
CA LEU A 28 -16.50 12.11 -0.50
C LEU A 28 -15.73 11.85 0.79
N SER A 29 -16.43 11.66 1.91
CA SER A 29 -15.82 11.37 3.21
C SER A 29 -15.01 10.07 3.19
N TYR A 30 -15.50 9.04 2.50
CA TYR A 30 -14.80 7.79 2.28
C TYR A 30 -13.51 7.97 1.49
N LYS A 31 -13.55 8.74 0.39
CA LYS A 31 -12.36 9.06 -0.43
C LYS A 31 -11.30 9.80 0.40
N ASP A 32 -11.71 10.76 1.21
CA ASP A 32 -10.80 11.49 2.11
C ASP A 32 -10.17 10.57 3.16
N ARG A 33 -10.97 9.68 3.75
CA ARG A 33 -10.47 8.68 4.70
C ARG A 33 -9.45 7.74 4.05
N GLN A 34 -9.75 7.23 2.84
CA GLN A 34 -8.82 6.39 2.10
C GLN A 34 -7.53 7.12 1.76
N LYS A 35 -7.61 8.39 1.34
CA LYS A 35 -6.42 9.22 1.06
C LYS A 35 -5.54 9.35 2.31
N LYS A 36 -6.12 9.70 3.46
CA LYS A 36 -5.40 9.78 4.73
C LYS A 36 -4.75 8.45 5.13
N LEU A 37 -5.45 7.32 4.94
CA LEU A 37 -4.86 6.00 5.22
C LEU A 37 -3.65 5.71 4.33
N ARG A 38 -3.71 6.08 3.05
CA ARG A 38 -2.56 5.93 2.13
C ARG A 38 -1.40 6.81 2.52
N GLU A 39 -1.66 8.04 2.96
CA GLU A 39 -0.62 8.96 3.47
C GLU A 39 0.04 8.42 4.74
N ILE A 40 -0.76 7.89 5.68
CA ILE A 40 -0.24 7.25 6.90
C ILE A 40 0.65 6.05 6.55
N ARG A 41 0.22 5.19 5.62
CA ARG A 41 1.04 4.05 5.15
C ARG A 41 2.33 4.53 4.51
N ALA A 42 2.25 5.52 3.62
CA ALA A 42 3.44 6.10 2.98
C ALA A 42 4.43 6.68 4.00
N ALA A 43 3.95 7.28 5.08
CA ALA A 43 4.80 7.79 6.16
C ALA A 43 5.52 6.68 6.95
N ALA A 44 4.96 5.46 6.99
CA ALA A 44 5.61 4.31 7.61
C ALA A 44 6.72 3.68 6.73
N VAL A 45 6.73 4.00 5.43
CA VAL A 45 7.73 3.51 4.49
C VAL A 45 9.03 4.27 4.67
N ARG A 46 10.04 3.58 5.19
CA ARG A 46 11.39 4.10 5.41
C ARG A 46 12.42 3.11 4.90
N ARG A 47 13.64 3.60 4.69
CA ARG A 47 14.78 2.75 4.30
C ARG A 47 14.98 1.61 5.29
N GLY A 48 15.25 0.41 4.79
CA GLY A 48 15.49 -0.81 5.56
C GLY A 48 14.24 -1.59 5.95
N VAL A 49 13.03 -1.09 5.67
CA VAL A 49 11.78 -1.81 5.92
C VAL A 49 11.43 -2.71 4.75
N THR A 50 10.88 -3.89 5.05
CA THR A 50 10.34 -4.79 4.02
C THR A 50 8.89 -4.44 3.75
N VAL A 51 8.55 -4.31 2.48
CA VAL A 51 7.20 -3.97 2.02
C VAL A 51 6.71 -4.95 0.97
N ARG A 52 5.39 -5.05 0.86
CA ARG A 52 4.70 -5.68 -0.27
C ARG A 52 4.02 -4.60 -1.10
N THR A 53 4.17 -4.66 -2.41
CA THR A 53 3.54 -3.72 -3.33
C THR A 53 2.05 -4.05 -3.55
N SER A 54 1.23 -3.02 -3.65
CA SER A 54 -0.19 -3.14 -3.99
C SER A 54 -0.70 -1.92 -4.76
N ASN A 55 -1.77 -2.11 -5.52
CA ASN A 55 -2.43 -1.03 -6.26
C ASN A 55 -1.53 -0.28 -7.26
N LEU A 56 -0.51 -0.95 -7.79
CA LEU A 56 0.34 -0.47 -8.87
C LEU A 56 -0.34 -0.68 -10.23
N THR A 57 0.13 0.12 -11.19
CA THR A 57 -0.18 -0.03 -12.60
C THR A 57 1.13 0.10 -13.35
N PRO A 58 1.54 -0.89 -14.16
CA PRO A 58 0.91 -2.20 -14.45
C PRO A 58 0.72 -3.16 -13.26
N LYS A 59 -0.29 -4.04 -13.35
CA LYS A 59 -0.66 -5.03 -12.29
C LYS A 59 0.38 -6.11 -12.01
N ARG A 60 1.31 -6.37 -12.94
CA ARG A 60 2.42 -7.32 -12.71
C ARG A 60 3.34 -6.92 -11.56
N TYR A 61 3.28 -5.67 -11.14
CA TYR A 61 4.05 -5.19 -9.99
C TYR A 61 3.30 -5.33 -8.67
N ASP A 62 2.04 -5.76 -8.66
CA ASP A 62 1.30 -6.03 -7.41
C ASP A 62 1.77 -7.34 -6.78
N GLY A 63 1.85 -7.37 -5.45
CA GLY A 63 2.24 -8.55 -4.68
C GLY A 63 3.74 -8.83 -4.63
N LEU A 64 4.57 -7.96 -5.20
CA LEU A 64 6.02 -8.08 -5.13
C LEU A 64 6.52 -7.60 -3.77
N GLU A 65 7.50 -8.32 -3.22
CA GLU A 65 8.11 -8.03 -1.94
C GLU A 65 9.54 -7.58 -2.12
N GLY A 66 9.94 -6.62 -1.30
CA GLY A 66 11.30 -6.11 -1.31
C GLY A 66 11.59 -5.20 -0.14
N GLU A 67 12.87 -4.97 0.07
CA GLU A 67 13.37 -4.03 1.08
C GLU A 67 13.52 -2.65 0.46
N VAL A 68 13.07 -1.62 1.18
CA VAL A 68 13.23 -0.23 0.76
C VAL A 68 14.70 0.17 0.87
N THR A 69 15.40 0.35 -0.25
CA THR A 69 16.81 0.76 -0.26
C THR A 69 16.98 2.27 -0.35
N GLU A 70 16.00 2.96 -0.93
CA GLU A 70 16.02 4.40 -1.17
C GLU A 70 14.60 4.97 -1.08
N VAL A 71 14.49 6.20 -0.58
CA VAL A 71 13.26 6.97 -0.53
C VAL A 71 13.56 8.34 -1.10
N GLU A 72 12.83 8.72 -2.14
CA GLU A 72 12.99 9.99 -2.84
C GLU A 72 11.64 10.70 -2.97
N THR A 73 11.67 12.03 -3.06
CA THR A 73 10.46 12.82 -3.34
C THR A 73 10.55 13.35 -4.76
N ILE A 74 9.71 12.80 -5.64
CA ILE A 74 9.60 13.24 -7.04
C ILE A 74 8.40 14.17 -7.17
N ARG A 75 8.67 15.47 -7.39
CA ARG A 75 7.68 16.54 -7.43
C ARG A 75 6.88 16.63 -6.12
N THR A 76 5.68 16.05 -6.09
CA THR A 76 4.76 16.06 -4.94
C THR A 76 4.52 14.66 -4.36
N ARG A 77 5.23 13.63 -4.84
CA ARG A 77 5.02 12.23 -4.46
C ARG A 77 6.29 11.61 -3.90
N THR A 78 6.14 10.88 -2.81
CA THR A 78 7.21 10.02 -2.28
C THR A 78 7.26 8.73 -3.09
N ALA A 79 8.41 8.45 -3.68
CA ALA A 79 8.72 7.23 -4.40
C ALA A 79 9.86 6.49 -3.68
N VAL A 80 9.91 5.18 -3.86
CA VAL A 80 10.90 4.32 -3.25
C VAL A 80 11.55 3.40 -4.27
N THR A 81 12.79 3.02 -3.98
CA THR A 81 13.46 1.91 -4.65
C THR A 81 13.39 0.69 -3.74
N LEU A 82 12.88 -0.41 -4.28
CA LEU A 82 12.78 -1.70 -3.62
C LEU A 82 13.86 -2.64 -4.15
N LEU A 83 14.63 -3.26 -3.27
CA LEU A 83 15.43 -4.41 -3.61
C LEU A 83 14.58 -5.66 -3.39
N LEU A 84 14.03 -6.19 -4.48
CA LEU A 84 13.10 -7.32 -4.45
C LEU A 84 13.73 -8.56 -3.81
N THR A 85 12.88 -9.42 -3.24
CA THR A 85 13.28 -10.77 -2.83
C THR A 85 13.60 -11.62 -4.07
N GLU A 86 14.27 -12.75 -3.88
CA GLU A 86 14.57 -13.66 -5.00
C GLU A 86 13.28 -14.19 -5.64
N GLU A 87 12.29 -14.58 -4.83
CA GLU A 87 10.98 -15.04 -5.31
C GLU A 87 10.23 -13.96 -6.10
N SER A 88 10.23 -12.71 -5.62
CA SER A 88 9.61 -11.60 -6.33
C SER A 88 10.35 -11.24 -7.61
N THR A 89 11.68 -11.38 -7.61
CA THR A 89 12.51 -11.18 -8.79
C THR A 89 12.22 -12.25 -9.86
N ASP A 90 12.10 -13.51 -9.45
CA ASP A 90 11.73 -14.62 -10.34
C ASP A 90 10.31 -14.47 -10.89
N THR A 91 9.38 -14.02 -10.05
CA THR A 91 8.01 -13.70 -10.47
C THR A 91 7.99 -12.60 -11.51
N LEU A 92 8.73 -11.51 -11.27
CA LEU A 92 8.82 -10.39 -12.21
C LEU A 92 9.46 -10.81 -13.54
N ARG A 93 10.51 -11.65 -13.50
CA ARG A 93 11.22 -12.16 -14.69
C ARG A 93 10.31 -12.87 -15.68
N ARG A 94 9.17 -13.43 -15.24
CA ARG A 94 8.17 -14.06 -16.14
C ARG A 94 7.45 -13.05 -17.04
N SER A 95 7.46 -11.78 -16.68
CA SER A 95 6.65 -10.73 -17.32
C SER A 95 7.46 -9.52 -17.80
N GLU A 96 8.74 -9.43 -17.41
CA GLU A 96 9.62 -8.32 -17.73
C GLU A 96 11.08 -8.79 -17.82
N TYR A 97 11.90 -8.04 -18.55
CA TYR A 97 13.31 -8.38 -18.68
C TYR A 97 14.04 -8.13 -17.35
N VAL A 98 14.47 -9.20 -16.71
CA VAL A 98 15.41 -9.20 -15.58
C VAL A 98 16.63 -10.02 -16.01
N PRO A 99 17.87 -9.49 -15.92
CA PRO A 99 19.06 -10.23 -16.30
C PRO A 99 19.13 -11.58 -15.56
N PRO A 100 19.54 -12.68 -16.22
CA PRO A 100 19.47 -14.03 -15.66
C PRO A 100 20.31 -14.20 -14.39
N GLU A 101 21.44 -13.48 -14.28
CA GLU A 101 22.32 -13.51 -13.10
C GLU A 101 21.81 -12.65 -11.93
N THR A 102 20.74 -11.86 -12.13
CA THR A 102 20.20 -10.98 -11.09
C THR A 102 19.28 -11.76 -10.16
N LYS A 103 19.77 -12.04 -8.94
CA LYS A 103 18.99 -12.69 -7.88
C LYS A 103 17.99 -11.76 -7.22
N ARG A 104 18.37 -10.50 -6.97
CA ARG A 104 17.53 -9.47 -6.35
C ARG A 104 17.49 -8.25 -7.25
N PHE A 105 16.34 -7.99 -7.86
CA PHE A 105 16.19 -6.90 -8.81
C PHE A 105 15.83 -5.58 -8.11
N PRO A 106 16.52 -4.46 -8.41
CA PRO A 106 16.15 -3.15 -7.90
C PRO A 106 14.98 -2.56 -8.71
N LEU A 107 13.80 -2.53 -8.12
CA LEU A 107 12.60 -1.90 -8.68
C LEU A 107 12.50 -0.44 -8.22
N ARG A 108 12.61 0.51 -9.15
CA ARG A 108 12.64 1.95 -8.86
C ARG A 108 11.30 2.63 -9.10
N GLY A 109 11.11 3.78 -8.47
CA GLY A 109 9.97 4.67 -8.73
C GLY A 109 8.63 4.16 -8.20
N VAL A 110 8.65 3.23 -7.23
CA VAL A 110 7.43 2.69 -6.63
C VAL A 110 6.82 3.75 -5.70
N PRO A 111 5.55 4.18 -5.88
CA PRO A 111 4.94 5.11 -4.95
C PRO A 111 4.87 4.53 -3.53
N ALA A 112 5.28 5.30 -2.52
CA ALA A 112 5.23 4.85 -1.12
C ALA A 112 3.79 4.53 -0.66
N THR A 113 2.78 5.17 -1.25
CA THR A 113 1.35 4.90 -1.00
C THR A 113 0.88 3.52 -1.48
N CYS A 114 1.67 2.88 -2.35
CA CYS A 114 1.45 1.54 -2.88
C CYS A 114 2.28 0.48 -2.15
N CYS A 115 2.98 0.86 -1.08
CA CYS A 115 3.80 -0.06 -0.30
C CYS A 115 3.10 -0.35 1.03
N GLU A 116 2.89 -1.63 1.31
CA GLU A 116 2.37 -2.10 2.59
C GLU A 116 3.54 -2.67 3.39
N VAL A 117 3.83 -2.09 4.55
CA VAL A 117 4.87 -2.59 5.45
C VAL A 117 4.47 -3.97 5.95
N ILE A 118 5.34 -4.96 5.72
CA ILE A 118 5.13 -6.35 6.14
C ILE A 118 6.14 -6.78 7.20
N ASP A 119 6.67 -5.82 7.98
CA ASP A 119 7.62 -6.03 9.08
C ASP A 119 7.43 -7.43 9.68
N GLY A 120 8.46 -8.28 9.56
CA GLY A 120 8.46 -9.60 10.16
C GLY A 120 8.09 -9.47 11.62
N SER A 121 6.88 -9.89 11.96
CA SER A 121 6.43 -10.02 13.33
C SER A 121 7.29 -11.07 14.03
N GLU A 122 8.32 -10.63 14.76
CA GLU A 122 9.08 -11.35 15.81
C GLU A 122 10.11 -10.32 16.34
N THR A 123 10.24 -9.89 17.60
CA THR A 123 9.85 -10.36 18.93
C THR A 123 10.08 -9.19 19.91
N SER A 124 9.17 -8.95 20.87
CA SER A 124 9.58 -8.50 22.22
C SER A 124 8.63 -9.09 23.25
N ALA A 125 8.94 -10.31 23.68
CA ALA A 125 8.72 -10.70 25.06
C ALA A 125 9.78 -10.00 25.92
N GLY A 126 9.36 -9.46 27.07
CA GLY A 126 10.17 -8.84 28.10
C GLY A 126 9.28 -8.41 29.24
#